data_AF-A0A195FEJ9-F1
#
_entry.id   AF-A0A195FEJ9-F1
#
_cell.length_a   1.000
_cell.length_b   1.000
_cell.length_c   1.000
_cell.angle_alpha   90.00
_cell.angle_beta   90.00
_cell.angle_gamma   90.00
#
_symmetry.space_group_name_H-M   'P 1'
#
loop_
_entity.id
_entity.type
_entity.pdbx_description
1 polymer ?
#
loop_
_entity_poly.entity_id
_entity_poly.type
_entity_poly.pdbx_seq_one_letter_code
_entity_poly.pdbx_strand_id
1 'polypeptide(L)'
;MRKNMNTRISGTNIILVPYQEKHVIKYHEWMKNPILQYLTSSEPLTLEEEFKMQKRWLEDEDKCTFIILDKHVYLTTQNEIDAMMGDTNLFLRDSQGLCVAEIEIMIAEEANRGKRRGWESIILMLLYGAETLNVNKFCAKIKLDNAVSIKMFEKLGFREKRPLLFNSMVYGFFYTSAEFIRQSFTKMSKPIQPITVDSEVSSNIKGPVLIQIQKLCEMLDLVDKNSNSATYNWPQLKRYAIFGCLLAGPMLHGWYKWLDTFYSGKSTKIVLKKLFADQFILTPPLLILFFISMSLMEVKSDLLQECKIKFVHTFQTSCGYWLPVQFVNFLLIPPSFRVTYVSIAAFCWVNILCYLKNLPVSEHEQKVKY
;
A
#
# COMPACT_ATOMS: atom_id res chain seq x y z
N MET A 1 6.70 -1.46 -28.76
CA MET A 1 7.80 -2.42 -28.70
C MET A 1 8.11 -2.96 -30.09
N ARG A 2 9.40 -3.05 -30.44
CA ARG A 2 9.83 -3.61 -31.74
C ARG A 2 9.47 -5.09 -31.90
N LYS A 3 9.46 -5.86 -30.80
CA LYS A 3 9.21 -7.31 -30.82
C LYS A 3 7.83 -7.70 -31.36
N ASN A 4 6.77 -6.90 -31.15
CA ASN A 4 5.45 -7.24 -31.66
C ASN A 4 5.14 -6.66 -33.05
N MET A 5 6.06 -5.92 -33.68
CA MET A 5 5.82 -5.15 -34.91
C MET A 5 5.31 -5.97 -36.10
N ASN A 6 5.66 -7.26 -36.18
CA ASN A 6 5.23 -8.18 -37.22
C ASN A 6 4.27 -9.27 -36.70
N THR A 7 3.72 -9.09 -35.50
CA THR A 7 2.86 -10.08 -34.85
C THR A 7 1.40 -9.77 -35.11
N ARG A 8 0.65 -10.76 -35.59
CA ARG A 8 -0.81 -10.71 -35.68
C ARG A 8 -1.38 -11.91 -34.93
N ILE A 9 -2.27 -11.65 -33.97
CA ILE A 9 -2.90 -12.71 -33.17
C ILE A 9 -4.38 -12.76 -33.55
N SER A 10 -4.83 -13.88 -34.10
CA SER A 10 -6.25 -14.06 -34.44
C SER A 10 -6.95 -14.84 -33.34
N GLY A 11 -8.00 -14.23 -32.78
CA GLY A 11 -8.99 -14.93 -31.96
C GLY A 11 -10.11 -15.53 -32.80
N THR A 12 -11.16 -15.94 -32.09
CA THR A 12 -12.46 -16.35 -32.65
C THR A 12 -13.15 -15.16 -33.31
N ASN A 13 -13.29 -14.04 -32.60
CA ASN A 13 -14.05 -12.88 -33.08
C ASN A 13 -13.23 -11.61 -33.28
N ILE A 14 -11.99 -11.62 -32.81
CA ILE A 14 -11.12 -10.45 -32.87
C ILE A 14 -9.79 -10.76 -33.54
N ILE A 15 -9.10 -9.72 -33.95
CA ILE A 15 -7.70 -9.79 -34.39
C ILE A 15 -6.93 -8.71 -33.61
N LEU A 16 -5.79 -9.07 -33.03
CA LEU A 16 -4.83 -8.13 -32.47
C LEU A 16 -3.77 -7.83 -33.53
N VAL A 17 -3.59 -6.55 -33.84
CA VAL A 17 -2.55 -6.05 -34.75
C VAL A 17 -1.68 -4.99 -34.08
N PRO A 18 -0.42 -4.82 -34.45
CA PRO A 18 0.47 -3.86 -33.80
C PRO A 18 -0.04 -2.44 -34.02
N TYR A 19 0.10 -1.58 -33.00
CA TYR A 19 -0.25 -0.18 -33.16
C TYR A 19 0.76 0.53 -34.08
N GLN A 20 0.24 1.22 -35.09
CA GLN A 20 0.97 1.76 -36.23
C GLN A 20 0.48 3.17 -36.53
N GLU A 21 1.29 3.94 -37.25
CA GLU A 21 0.99 5.33 -37.61
C GLU A 21 -0.39 5.52 -38.28
N LYS A 22 -0.80 4.58 -39.14
CA LYS A 22 -2.12 4.59 -39.80
C LYS A 22 -3.31 4.59 -38.83
N HIS A 23 -3.14 4.04 -37.62
CA HIS A 23 -4.20 3.95 -36.61
C HIS A 23 -4.39 5.25 -35.81
N VAL A 24 -3.40 6.16 -35.84
CA VAL A 24 -3.35 7.33 -34.95
C VAL A 24 -4.56 8.24 -35.13
N ILE A 25 -5.00 8.50 -36.37
CA ILE A 25 -6.10 9.44 -36.62
C ILE A 25 -7.39 8.99 -35.95
N LYS A 26 -7.81 7.73 -36.16
CA LYS A 26 -9.04 7.21 -35.54
C LYS A 26 -8.88 7.01 -34.02
N TYR A 27 -7.69 6.65 -33.56
CA TYR A 27 -7.39 6.56 -32.13
C TYR A 27 -7.54 7.93 -31.45
N HIS A 28 -7.04 8.99 -32.09
CA HIS A 28 -7.15 10.37 -31.61
C HIS A 28 -8.62 10.80 -31.47
N GLU A 29 -9.48 10.43 -32.42
CA GLU A 29 -10.92 10.70 -32.30
C GLU A 29 -11.54 10.01 -31.08
N TRP A 30 -11.14 8.77 -30.76
CA TRP A 30 -11.57 8.12 -29.52
C TRP A 30 -11.07 8.87 -28.27
N MET A 31 -9.82 9.34 -28.30
CA MET A 31 -9.22 10.08 -27.20
C MET A 31 -9.79 11.48 -27.00
N LYS A 32 -10.68 11.98 -27.87
CA LYS A 32 -11.48 13.20 -27.58
C LYS A 32 -12.64 12.95 -26.63
N ASN A 33 -13.03 11.68 -26.41
CA ASN A 33 -14.15 11.34 -25.54
C ASN A 33 -13.73 11.42 -24.05
N PRO A 34 -14.35 12.29 -23.23
CA PRO A 34 -13.98 12.46 -21.81
C PRO A 34 -14.18 11.19 -20.98
N ILE A 35 -15.18 10.37 -21.32
CA ILE A 35 -15.46 9.11 -20.61
C ILE A 35 -14.34 8.11 -20.86
N LEU A 36 -13.86 8.01 -22.11
CA LEU A 36 -12.74 7.13 -22.44
C LEU A 36 -11.47 7.60 -21.72
N GLN A 37 -11.13 8.89 -21.80
CA GLN A 37 -9.98 9.47 -21.09
C GLN A 37 -10.01 9.18 -19.58
N TYR A 38 -11.17 9.35 -18.94
CA TYR A 38 -11.31 9.07 -17.50
C TYR A 38 -11.09 7.59 -17.18
N LEU A 39 -11.70 6.69 -17.97
CA LEU A 39 -11.61 5.24 -17.76
C LEU A 39 -10.20 4.69 -18.05
N THR A 40 -9.48 5.26 -19.02
CA THR A 40 -8.11 4.90 -19.36
C THR A 40 -7.06 5.70 -18.56
N SER A 41 -7.48 6.70 -17.78
CA SER A 41 -6.58 7.66 -17.11
C SER A 41 -5.62 8.35 -18.09
N SER A 42 -6.11 8.67 -19.29
CA SER A 42 -5.34 9.35 -20.34
C SER A 42 -5.55 10.87 -20.29
N GLU A 43 -4.49 11.62 -20.57
CA GLU A 43 -4.56 13.07 -20.75
C GLU A 43 -4.86 13.41 -22.22
N PRO A 44 -5.58 14.50 -22.50
CA PRO A 44 -5.81 14.96 -23.86
C PRO A 44 -4.48 15.37 -24.51
N LEU A 45 -4.21 14.84 -25.69
CA LEU A 45 -3.05 15.19 -26.50
C LEU A 45 -3.50 15.87 -27.79
N THR A 46 -2.65 16.73 -28.35
CA THR A 46 -2.79 17.17 -29.73
C THR A 46 -2.50 16.02 -30.69
N LEU A 47 -2.99 16.10 -31.92
CA LEU A 47 -2.75 15.08 -32.94
C LEU A 47 -1.25 14.85 -33.18
N GLU A 48 -0.45 15.93 -33.20
CA GLU A 48 1.01 15.83 -33.35
C GLU A 48 1.68 15.10 -32.18
N GLU A 49 1.20 15.33 -30.95
CA GLU A 49 1.67 14.63 -29.76
C GLU A 49 1.29 13.15 -29.79
N GLU A 50 0.12 12.78 -30.31
CA GLU A 50 -0.24 11.37 -30.50
C GLU A 50 0.67 10.66 -31.50
N PHE A 51 1.01 11.31 -32.63
CA PHE A 51 1.99 10.75 -33.57
C PHE A 51 3.35 10.53 -32.91
N LYS A 52 3.81 11.49 -32.09
CA LYS A 52 5.06 11.35 -31.33
C LYS A 52 4.96 10.22 -30.29
N MET A 53 3.84 10.12 -29.59
CA MET A 53 3.58 9.09 -28.59
C MET A 53 3.54 7.69 -29.20
N GLN A 54 2.88 7.54 -30.36
CA GLN A 54 2.83 6.26 -31.08
C GLN A 54 4.22 5.78 -31.49
N LYS A 55 5.05 6.68 -32.04
CA LYS A 55 6.45 6.35 -32.39
C LYS A 55 7.24 5.89 -31.17
N ARG A 56 7.12 6.62 -30.07
CA ARG A 56 7.75 6.24 -28.80
C ARG A 56 7.27 4.87 -28.33
N TRP A 57 5.97 4.60 -28.30
CA TRP A 57 5.43 3.31 -27.89
C TRP A 57 5.87 2.16 -28.79
N LEU A 58 6.10 2.42 -30.08
CA LEU A 58 6.64 1.43 -31.00
C LEU A 58 8.10 1.08 -30.65
N GLU A 59 8.89 2.07 -30.28
CA GLU A 59 10.32 1.92 -29.94
C GLU A 59 10.56 1.40 -28.52
N ASP A 60 9.70 1.73 -27.56
CA ASP A 60 9.80 1.34 -26.14
C ASP A 60 9.86 -0.19 -25.99
N GLU A 61 10.90 -0.68 -25.31
CA GLU A 61 11.11 -2.12 -25.07
C GLU A 61 10.20 -2.67 -23.95
N ASP A 62 9.74 -1.79 -23.07
CA ASP A 62 8.90 -2.09 -21.93
C ASP A 62 7.40 -1.89 -22.21
N LYS A 63 7.02 -1.51 -23.42
CA LYS A 63 5.62 -1.30 -23.79
C LYS A 63 5.19 -2.06 -25.03
N CYS A 64 4.26 -3.00 -24.85
CA CYS A 64 3.65 -3.77 -25.93
C CYS A 64 2.19 -3.34 -26.14
N THR A 65 1.88 -2.80 -27.32
CA THR A 65 0.52 -2.33 -27.66
C THR A 65 -0.01 -3.06 -28.88
N PHE A 66 -1.26 -3.52 -28.79
CA PHE A 66 -2.04 -4.03 -29.92
C PHE A 66 -3.34 -3.25 -30.07
N ILE A 67 -3.72 -2.99 -31.31
CA ILE A 67 -5.07 -2.57 -31.70
C ILE A 67 -5.95 -3.80 -31.85
N ILE A 68 -7.17 -3.69 -31.32
CA ILE A 68 -8.19 -4.72 -31.38
C ILE A 68 -9.09 -4.44 -32.58
N LEU A 69 -9.16 -5.38 -33.51
CA LEU A 69 -10.04 -5.34 -34.68
C LEU A 69 -11.22 -6.28 -34.50
N ASP A 70 -12.41 -5.89 -34.98
CA ASP A 70 -13.50 -6.85 -35.20
C ASP A 70 -13.17 -7.71 -36.43
N LYS A 71 -13.11 -9.03 -36.22
CA LYS A 71 -12.69 -9.97 -37.26
C LYS A 71 -13.64 -10.02 -38.45
N HIS A 72 -14.95 -9.91 -38.22
CA HIS A 72 -15.94 -10.00 -39.31
C HIS A 72 -15.89 -8.75 -40.19
N VAL A 73 -15.77 -7.57 -39.57
CA VAL A 73 -15.58 -6.32 -40.32
C VAL A 73 -14.30 -6.37 -41.12
N TYR A 74 -13.17 -6.76 -40.51
CA TYR A 74 -11.89 -6.85 -41.21
C TYR A 74 -11.92 -7.85 -42.37
N LEU A 75 -12.55 -9.01 -42.20
CA LEU A 75 -12.65 -10.00 -43.29
C LEU A 75 -13.46 -9.46 -44.47
N THR A 76 -14.41 -8.57 -44.23
CA THR A 76 -15.27 -7.97 -45.26
C THR A 76 -14.60 -6.78 -45.93
N THR A 77 -14.00 -5.87 -45.16
CA THR A 77 -13.44 -4.61 -45.67
C THR A 77 -11.96 -4.71 -46.05
N GLN A 78 -11.24 -5.70 -45.51
CA GLN A 78 -9.77 -5.81 -45.55
C GLN A 78 -9.05 -4.54 -45.04
N ASN A 79 -9.73 -3.72 -44.25
CA ASN A 79 -9.24 -2.44 -43.74
C ASN A 79 -9.19 -2.45 -42.21
N GLU A 80 -7.99 -2.29 -41.65
CA GLU A 80 -7.78 -2.24 -40.19
C GLU A 80 -8.45 -1.01 -39.55
N ILE A 81 -8.50 0.13 -40.25
CA ILE A 81 -9.12 1.36 -39.72
C ILE A 81 -10.63 1.21 -39.61
N ASP A 82 -11.27 0.55 -40.55
CA ASP A 82 -12.72 0.30 -40.47
C ASP A 82 -13.04 -0.70 -39.38
N ALA A 83 -12.17 -1.71 -39.20
CA ALA A 83 -12.35 -2.78 -38.23
C ALA A 83 -11.89 -2.47 -36.80
N MET A 84 -11.04 -1.45 -36.59
CA MET A 84 -10.51 -1.14 -35.25
C MET A 84 -11.61 -0.69 -34.30
N MET A 85 -11.60 -1.25 -33.09
CA MET A 85 -12.62 -1.03 -32.08
C MET A 85 -12.08 -0.76 -30.67
N GLY A 86 -10.77 -0.86 -30.47
CA GLY A 86 -10.12 -0.62 -29.19
C GLY A 86 -8.64 -1.00 -29.22
N ASP A 87 -8.02 -1.08 -28.05
CA ASP A 87 -6.62 -1.46 -27.88
C ASP A 87 -6.39 -2.23 -26.56
N THR A 88 -5.26 -2.92 -26.50
CA THR A 88 -4.75 -3.55 -25.27
C THR A 88 -3.25 -3.38 -25.17
N ASN A 89 -2.78 -3.14 -23.95
CA ASN A 89 -1.40 -2.81 -23.64
C ASN A 89 -0.83 -3.72 -22.55
N LEU A 90 0.46 -4.01 -22.65
CA LEU A 90 1.29 -4.53 -21.55
C LEU A 90 2.43 -3.56 -21.29
N PHE A 91 2.51 -3.06 -20.06
CA PHE A 91 3.64 -2.28 -19.55
C PHE A 91 4.50 -3.19 -18.66
N LEU A 92 5.66 -3.57 -19.19
CA LEU A 92 6.61 -4.47 -18.57
C LEU A 92 7.43 -3.73 -17.52
N ARG A 93 7.65 -4.40 -16.38
CA ARG A 93 8.52 -3.92 -15.30
C ARG A 93 9.30 -5.09 -14.75
N ASP A 94 10.62 -4.97 -14.79
CA ASP A 94 11.50 -5.95 -14.16
C ASP A 94 11.61 -5.69 -12.66
N SER A 95 11.16 -6.65 -11.86
CA SER A 95 11.23 -6.59 -10.41
C SER A 95 11.81 -7.87 -9.84
N GLN A 96 13.03 -7.78 -9.30
CA GLN A 96 13.69 -8.87 -8.56
C GLN A 96 13.84 -10.17 -9.38
N GLY A 97 14.07 -10.06 -10.69
CA GLY A 97 14.21 -11.22 -11.59
C GLY A 97 12.89 -11.81 -12.08
N LEU A 98 11.74 -11.21 -11.72
CA LEU A 98 10.44 -11.54 -12.28
C LEU A 98 10.01 -10.43 -13.24
N CYS A 99 9.58 -10.80 -14.44
CA CYS A 99 8.94 -9.89 -15.37
C CYS A 99 7.48 -9.71 -14.96
N VAL A 100 7.12 -8.50 -14.54
CA VAL A 100 5.75 -8.13 -14.14
C VAL A 100 5.17 -7.24 -15.21
N ALA A 101 3.99 -7.56 -15.74
CA ALA A 101 3.31 -6.71 -16.71
C ALA A 101 2.02 -6.12 -16.14
N GLU A 102 1.86 -4.81 -16.32
CA GLU A 102 0.58 -4.13 -16.13
C GLU A 102 -0.22 -4.21 -17.43
N ILE A 103 -1.38 -4.86 -17.38
CA ILE A 103 -2.27 -5.04 -18.51
C ILE A 103 -3.38 -3.98 -18.51
N GLU A 104 -3.58 -3.36 -19.66
CA GLU A 104 -4.65 -2.39 -19.91
C GLU A 104 -5.46 -2.78 -21.13
N ILE A 105 -6.72 -2.35 -21.15
CA ILE A 105 -7.62 -2.57 -22.27
C ILE A 105 -8.65 -1.44 -22.37
N MET A 106 -8.95 -1.07 -23.61
CA MET A 106 -10.06 -0.20 -23.95
C MET A 106 -10.85 -0.82 -25.11
N ILE A 107 -12.18 -0.83 -24.98
CA ILE A 107 -13.09 -1.03 -26.12
C ILE A 107 -13.77 0.31 -26.38
N ALA A 108 -13.22 1.05 -27.34
CA ALA A 108 -13.66 2.39 -27.68
C ALA A 108 -15.07 2.39 -28.29
N GLU A 109 -15.31 1.49 -29.24
CA GLU A 109 -16.57 1.41 -29.97
C GLU A 109 -17.67 0.79 -29.11
N GLU A 110 -18.71 1.57 -28.81
CA GLU A 110 -19.79 1.15 -27.90
C GLU A 110 -20.58 -0.04 -28.45
N ALA A 111 -20.77 -0.09 -29.78
CA ALA A 111 -21.42 -1.19 -30.48
C ALA A 111 -20.73 -2.54 -30.26
N ASN A 112 -19.46 -2.56 -29.81
CA ASN A 112 -18.68 -3.76 -29.55
C ASN A 112 -18.57 -4.10 -28.05
N ARG A 113 -19.08 -3.24 -27.16
CA ARG A 113 -19.15 -3.52 -25.72
C ARG A 113 -20.22 -4.57 -25.43
N GLY A 114 -20.07 -5.30 -24.32
CA GLY A 114 -20.99 -6.39 -23.93
C GLY A 114 -20.90 -7.67 -24.77
N LYS A 115 -20.19 -7.67 -25.91
CA LYS A 115 -20.03 -8.83 -26.82
C LYS A 115 -18.80 -9.70 -26.53
N ARG A 116 -18.29 -9.66 -25.30
CA ARG A 116 -17.06 -10.36 -24.84
C ARG A 116 -15.78 -10.06 -25.66
N ARG A 117 -15.75 -9.00 -26.47
CA ARG A 117 -14.55 -8.58 -27.23
C ARG A 117 -13.38 -8.27 -26.30
N GLY A 118 -13.63 -7.53 -25.21
CA GLY A 118 -12.60 -7.21 -24.22
C GLY A 118 -12.05 -8.45 -23.50
N TRP A 119 -12.93 -9.39 -23.14
CA TRP A 119 -12.56 -10.65 -22.52
C TRP A 119 -11.60 -11.47 -23.40
N GLU A 120 -11.95 -11.64 -24.67
CA GLU A 120 -11.14 -12.37 -25.64
C GLU A 120 -9.78 -11.68 -25.87
N SER A 121 -9.78 -10.35 -25.96
CA SER A 121 -8.56 -9.54 -26.11
C SER A 121 -7.59 -9.74 -24.96
N ILE A 122 -8.09 -9.70 -23.72
CA ILE A 122 -7.26 -9.92 -22.52
C ILE A 122 -6.66 -11.33 -22.52
N ILE A 123 -7.45 -12.37 -22.82
CA ILE A 123 -6.91 -13.75 -22.87
C ILE A 123 -5.75 -13.86 -23.85
N LEU A 124 -5.92 -13.34 -25.07
CA LEU A 124 -4.87 -13.37 -26.09
C LEU A 124 -3.64 -12.58 -25.64
N MET A 125 -3.83 -11.42 -25.01
CA MET A 125 -2.73 -10.59 -24.51
C MET A 125 -1.99 -11.24 -23.35
N LEU A 126 -2.70 -11.93 -22.44
CA LEU A 126 -2.10 -12.70 -21.34
C LEU A 126 -1.27 -13.88 -21.86
N LEU A 127 -1.80 -14.63 -22.84
CA LEU A 127 -1.08 -15.73 -23.48
C LEU A 127 0.18 -15.23 -24.17
N TYR A 128 0.08 -14.16 -24.98
CA TYR A 128 1.23 -13.54 -25.63
C TYR A 128 2.28 -13.05 -24.63
N GLY A 129 1.84 -12.38 -23.55
CA GLY A 129 2.72 -11.92 -22.49
C GLY A 129 3.46 -13.07 -21.79
N ALA A 130 2.77 -14.17 -21.51
CA ALA A 130 3.35 -15.33 -20.83
C ALA A 130 4.33 -16.09 -21.75
N GLU A 131 3.92 -16.41 -22.98
CA GLU A 131 4.67 -17.29 -23.88
C GLU A 131 5.78 -16.56 -24.63
N THR A 132 5.54 -15.32 -25.05
CA THR A 132 6.49 -14.57 -25.90
C THR A 132 7.31 -13.56 -25.12
N LEU A 133 6.73 -12.94 -24.08
CA LEU A 133 7.41 -11.91 -23.29
C LEU A 133 7.93 -12.41 -21.94
N ASN A 134 7.75 -13.70 -21.62
CA ASN A 134 8.16 -14.32 -20.35
C ASN A 134 7.61 -13.60 -19.10
N VAL A 135 6.41 -13.03 -19.19
CA VAL A 135 5.76 -12.37 -18.06
C VAL A 135 5.36 -13.42 -17.03
N ASN A 136 5.90 -13.30 -15.81
CA ASN A 136 5.59 -14.20 -14.70
C ASN A 136 4.36 -13.77 -13.91
N LYS A 137 4.02 -12.47 -13.97
CA LYS A 137 2.96 -11.90 -13.14
C LYS A 137 2.26 -10.76 -13.87
N PHE A 138 0.94 -10.85 -13.93
CA PHE A 138 0.10 -9.79 -14.47
C PHE A 138 -0.57 -8.99 -13.34
N CYS A 139 -0.71 -7.69 -13.54
CA CYS A 139 -1.55 -6.83 -12.71
C CYS A 139 -2.39 -5.91 -13.60
N ALA A 140 -3.59 -5.56 -13.14
CA ALA A 140 -4.42 -4.55 -13.79
C ALA A 140 -4.73 -3.47 -12.76
N LYS A 141 -4.65 -2.19 -13.17
CA LYS A 141 -5.13 -1.07 -12.36
C LYS A 141 -6.45 -0.60 -12.94
N ILE A 142 -7.49 -0.61 -12.10
CA ILE A 142 -8.86 -0.33 -12.53
C ILE A 142 -9.44 0.69 -11.54
N LYS A 143 -10.17 1.68 -12.05
CA LYS A 143 -10.92 2.63 -11.22
C LYS A 143 -11.99 1.89 -10.42
N LEU A 144 -12.22 2.32 -9.17
CA LEU A 144 -13.14 1.64 -8.24
C LEU A 144 -14.61 1.65 -8.71
N ASP A 145 -14.99 2.64 -9.51
CA ASP A 145 -16.32 2.81 -10.09
C ASP A 145 -16.52 2.04 -11.41
N ASN A 146 -15.45 1.50 -12.00
CA ASN A 146 -15.52 0.70 -13.23
C ASN A 146 -15.90 -0.76 -12.94
N ALA A 147 -17.15 -0.96 -12.54
CA ALA A 147 -17.69 -2.28 -12.19
C ALA A 147 -17.64 -3.29 -13.36
N VAL A 148 -17.66 -2.81 -14.61
CA VAL A 148 -17.60 -3.67 -15.81
C VAL A 148 -16.21 -4.32 -15.93
N SER A 149 -15.14 -3.52 -15.90
CA SER A 149 -13.78 -4.05 -15.95
C SER A 149 -13.44 -4.88 -14.72
N ILE A 150 -13.85 -4.46 -13.51
CA ILE A 150 -13.63 -5.24 -12.28
C ILE A 150 -14.21 -6.65 -12.41
N LYS A 151 -15.51 -6.77 -12.75
CA LYS A 151 -16.16 -8.07 -12.91
C LYS A 151 -15.51 -8.93 -14.00
N MET A 152 -15.01 -8.30 -15.07
CA MET A 152 -14.30 -9.00 -16.14
C MET A 152 -12.99 -9.61 -15.64
N PHE A 153 -12.15 -8.82 -14.98
CA PHE A 153 -10.85 -9.28 -14.46
C PHE A 153 -11.01 -10.30 -13.31
N GLU A 154 -11.99 -10.12 -12.42
CA GLU A 154 -12.31 -11.10 -11.37
C GLU A 154 -12.66 -12.48 -11.95
N LYS A 155 -13.51 -12.50 -12.99
CA LYS A 155 -13.87 -13.73 -13.68
C LYS A 155 -12.69 -14.36 -14.44
N LEU A 156 -11.71 -13.57 -14.87
CA LEU A 156 -10.44 -14.05 -15.44
C LEU A 156 -9.45 -14.56 -14.36
N GLY A 157 -9.84 -14.53 -13.09
CA GLY A 157 -9.03 -15.04 -11.97
C GLY A 157 -8.12 -14.00 -11.31
N PHE A 158 -8.21 -12.72 -11.70
CA PHE A 158 -7.51 -11.66 -10.98
C PHE A 158 -8.14 -11.47 -9.60
N ARG A 159 -7.30 -11.20 -8.61
CA ARG A 159 -7.74 -10.91 -7.23
C ARG A 159 -7.39 -9.48 -6.87
N GLU A 160 -8.37 -8.78 -6.30
CA GLU A 160 -8.18 -7.42 -5.82
C GLU A 160 -7.11 -7.40 -4.71
N LYS A 161 -6.14 -6.48 -4.85
CA LYS A 161 -5.15 -6.20 -3.80
C LYS A 161 -5.52 -4.91 -3.10
N ARG A 162 -5.75 -4.99 -1.79
CA ARG A 162 -5.98 -3.82 -0.92
C ARG A 162 -4.77 -3.63 0.00
N PRO A 163 -3.67 -3.03 -0.49
CA PRO A 163 -2.41 -2.95 0.25
C PRO A 163 -2.56 -2.12 1.54
N LEU A 164 -3.40 -1.09 1.54
CA LEU A 164 -3.68 -0.30 2.74
C LEU A 164 -4.30 -1.18 3.85
N LEU A 165 -5.38 -1.90 3.55
CA LEU A 165 -6.05 -2.76 4.53
C LEU A 165 -5.12 -3.87 5.02
N PHE A 166 -4.38 -4.50 4.11
CA PHE A 166 -3.41 -5.53 4.46
C PHE A 166 -2.32 -4.99 5.40
N ASN A 167 -1.70 -3.87 5.05
CA ASN A 167 -0.68 -3.23 5.89
C ASN A 167 -1.26 -2.88 7.26
N SER A 168 -2.45 -2.27 7.32
CA SER A 168 -3.16 -1.97 8.56
C SER A 168 -3.37 -3.20 9.44
N MET A 169 -3.84 -4.31 8.88
CA MET A 169 -4.01 -5.56 9.64
C MET A 169 -2.69 -6.11 10.18
N VAL A 170 -1.61 -6.05 9.39
CA VAL A 170 -0.28 -6.49 9.82
C VAL A 170 0.23 -5.65 10.99
N TYR A 171 0.11 -4.33 10.93
CA TYR A 171 0.52 -3.47 12.05
C TYR A 171 -0.34 -3.70 13.29
N GLY A 172 -1.66 -3.85 13.14
CA GLY A 172 -2.55 -4.26 14.23
C GLY A 172 -2.07 -5.54 14.91
N PHE A 173 -1.75 -6.56 14.12
CA PHE A 173 -1.22 -7.83 14.61
C PHE A 173 0.10 -7.67 15.37
N PHE A 174 1.04 -6.86 14.87
CA PHE A 174 2.32 -6.62 15.56
C PHE A 174 2.13 -5.96 16.93
N TYR A 175 1.34 -4.89 17.00
CA TYR A 175 1.08 -4.17 18.26
C TYR A 175 0.35 -5.03 19.28
N THR A 176 -0.71 -5.74 18.87
CA THR A 176 -1.45 -6.64 19.75
C THR A 176 -0.58 -7.80 20.24
N SER A 177 0.20 -8.43 19.35
CA SER A 177 1.02 -9.57 19.72
C SER A 177 2.17 -9.18 20.66
N ALA A 178 2.81 -8.03 20.43
CA ALA A 178 3.85 -7.52 21.32
C ALA A 178 3.34 -7.25 22.74
N GLU A 179 2.17 -6.62 22.85
CA GLU A 179 1.55 -6.36 24.15
C GLU A 179 1.11 -7.67 24.84
N PHE A 180 0.56 -8.63 24.09
CA PHE A 180 0.23 -9.95 24.63
C PHE A 180 1.46 -10.69 25.19
N ILE A 181 2.57 -10.66 24.45
CA ILE A 181 3.85 -11.24 24.88
C ILE A 181 4.32 -10.56 26.17
N ARG A 182 4.29 -9.22 26.22
CA ARG A 182 4.68 -8.46 27.42
C ARG A 182 3.84 -8.84 28.65
N GLN A 183 2.52 -8.92 28.51
CA GLN A 183 1.64 -9.33 29.61
C GLN A 183 1.92 -10.76 30.07
N SER A 184 2.15 -11.67 29.12
CA SER A 184 2.50 -13.07 29.41
C SER A 184 3.82 -13.18 30.17
N PHE A 185 4.87 -12.48 29.74
CA PHE A 185 6.13 -12.41 30.47
C PHE A 185 5.97 -11.80 31.87
N THR A 186 5.20 -10.71 32.00
CA THR A 186 4.98 -10.06 33.31
C THR A 186 4.29 -11.01 34.29
N LYS A 187 3.30 -11.78 33.81
CA LYS A 187 2.58 -12.79 34.59
C LYS A 187 3.45 -13.98 34.99
N MET A 188 4.41 -14.36 34.14
CA MET A 188 5.37 -15.44 34.43
C MET A 188 6.48 -14.99 35.40
N SER A 189 6.95 -13.74 35.28
CA SER A 189 8.12 -13.25 36.03
C SER A 189 7.81 -12.69 37.43
N LYS A 190 6.56 -12.35 37.76
CA LYS A 190 6.19 -11.85 39.10
C LYS A 190 5.14 -12.76 39.75
N PRO A 191 5.47 -13.47 40.86
CA PRO A 191 4.45 -13.99 41.76
C PRO A 191 3.65 -12.82 42.31
N ILE A 192 2.32 -12.96 42.37
CA ILE A 192 1.35 -11.92 42.71
C ILE A 192 1.78 -11.18 44.00
N GLN A 193 2.22 -9.93 43.87
CA GLN A 193 2.18 -8.97 44.95
C GLN A 193 1.13 -7.90 44.61
N PRO A 194 0.19 -7.60 45.53
CA PRO A 194 -0.80 -6.56 45.32
C PRO A 194 -0.08 -5.22 45.38
N ILE A 195 0.12 -4.60 44.22
CA ILE A 195 0.53 -3.20 44.17
C ILE A 195 -0.74 -2.39 44.39
N THR A 196 -0.85 -1.74 45.54
CA THR A 196 -1.74 -0.60 45.76
C THR A 196 -1.32 0.47 44.76
N VAL A 197 -2.07 0.61 43.67
CA VAL A 197 -1.98 1.77 42.79
C VAL A 197 -3.18 2.63 43.13
N ASP A 198 -2.92 3.78 43.75
CA ASP A 198 -3.91 4.83 43.91
C ASP A 198 -4.40 5.25 42.53
N SER A 199 -5.54 4.70 42.11
CA SER A 199 -6.29 5.21 40.97
C SER A 199 -7.07 6.43 41.43
N GLU A 200 -6.41 7.58 41.51
CA GLU A 200 -7.13 8.86 41.42
C GLU A 200 -7.65 8.99 39.98
N VAL A 201 -8.87 8.49 39.76
CA VAL A 201 -9.69 8.91 38.62
C VAL A 201 -10.08 10.36 38.87
N SER A 202 -9.16 11.28 38.56
CA SER A 202 -9.45 12.71 38.60
C SER A 202 -10.23 13.08 37.35
N SER A 203 -11.55 13.04 37.48
CA SER A 203 -12.52 13.51 36.51
C SER A 203 -12.41 15.03 36.36
N ASN A 204 -11.52 15.49 35.48
CA ASN A 204 -11.55 16.90 35.07
C ASN A 204 -11.04 17.11 33.65
N ILE A 205 -11.69 16.47 32.68
CA ILE A 205 -11.46 16.73 31.25
C ILE A 205 -12.51 17.74 30.78
N LYS A 206 -12.08 18.99 30.57
CA LYS A 206 -12.96 20.07 30.09
C LYS A 206 -12.96 20.14 28.56
N GLY A 207 -14.04 19.67 27.93
CA GLY A 207 -14.32 19.92 26.51
C GLY A 207 -15.38 18.99 25.90
N PRO A 208 -16.34 19.48 25.08
CA PRO A 208 -17.43 18.66 24.54
C PRO A 208 -16.96 17.51 23.64
N VAL A 209 -15.87 17.70 22.89
CA VAL A 209 -15.27 16.67 22.02
C VAL A 209 -14.61 15.56 22.83
N LEU A 210 -13.88 15.90 23.90
CA LEU A 210 -13.23 14.92 24.77
C LEU A 210 -14.24 14.05 25.51
N ILE A 211 -15.39 14.61 25.89
CA ILE A 211 -16.50 13.85 26.50
C ILE A 211 -17.07 12.82 25.50
N GLN A 212 -17.21 13.18 24.23
CA GLN A 212 -17.65 12.23 23.19
C GLN A 212 -16.64 11.11 22.98
N ILE A 213 -15.34 11.44 22.96
CA ILE A 213 -14.26 10.45 22.83
C ILE A 213 -14.22 9.53 24.05
N GLN A 214 -14.42 10.07 25.26
CA GLN A 214 -14.50 9.27 26.48
C GLN A 214 -15.67 8.28 26.41
N LYS A 215 -16.88 8.73 26.05
CA LYS A 215 -18.04 7.84 25.85
C LYS A 215 -17.75 6.76 24.81
N LEU A 216 -17.04 7.09 23.74
CA LEU A 216 -16.63 6.12 22.73
C LEU A 216 -15.64 5.09 23.30
N CYS A 217 -14.66 5.52 24.09
CA CYS A 217 -13.68 4.63 24.72
C CYS A 217 -14.33 3.71 25.75
N GLU A 218 -15.31 4.21 26.51
CA GLU A 218 -16.12 3.43 27.44
C GLU A 218 -17.01 2.41 26.70
N MET A 219 -17.66 2.83 25.62
CA MET A 219 -18.48 1.96 24.76
C MET A 219 -17.65 0.82 24.13
N LEU A 220 -16.42 1.12 23.71
CA LEU A 220 -15.49 0.14 23.14
C LEU A 220 -14.77 -0.70 24.20
N ASP A 221 -15.03 -0.44 25.49
CA ASP A 221 -14.42 -1.15 26.63
C ASP A 221 -12.88 -1.08 26.56
N LEU A 222 -12.39 0.14 26.31
CA LEU A 222 -10.96 0.51 26.26
C LEU A 222 -10.46 1.06 27.60
N VAL A 223 -11.37 1.34 28.54
CA VAL A 223 -11.03 1.83 29.88
C VAL A 223 -10.79 0.64 30.80
N ASP A 224 -9.73 0.71 31.59
CA ASP A 224 -9.39 -0.33 32.55
C ASP A 224 -10.46 -0.39 33.67
N LYS A 225 -11.25 -1.47 33.70
CA LYS A 225 -12.21 -1.76 34.79
C LYS A 225 -11.55 -2.69 35.79
N ASN A 226 -11.45 -2.27 37.07
CA ASN A 226 -10.91 -2.99 38.24
C ASN A 226 -9.93 -4.14 37.90
N SER A 227 -8.64 -3.85 37.99
CA SER A 227 -7.53 -4.76 37.68
C SER A 227 -7.48 -5.96 38.63
N ASN A 228 -8.18 -7.05 38.30
CA ASN A 228 -7.81 -8.36 38.83
C ASN A 228 -6.45 -8.75 38.23
N SER A 229 -5.41 -8.77 39.07
CA SER A 229 -4.02 -9.12 38.68
C SER A 229 -3.87 -10.54 38.10
N ALA A 230 -4.90 -11.39 38.23
CA ALA A 230 -4.95 -12.74 37.68
C ALA A 230 -5.33 -12.80 36.18
N THR A 231 -5.94 -11.76 35.62
CA THR A 231 -6.48 -11.75 34.25
C THR A 231 -5.68 -10.86 33.30
N TYR A 232 -5.68 -11.21 32.01
CA TYR A 232 -5.05 -10.38 30.97
C TYR A 232 -5.75 -9.02 30.86
N ASN A 233 -4.99 -7.96 30.61
CA ASN A 233 -5.53 -6.63 30.36
C ASN A 233 -6.01 -6.54 28.90
N TRP A 234 -7.27 -6.95 28.70
CA TRP A 234 -7.98 -6.88 27.42
C TRP A 234 -8.21 -5.44 26.92
N PRO A 235 -8.60 -4.46 27.75
CA PRO A 235 -8.68 -3.06 27.32
C PRO A 235 -7.37 -2.55 26.70
N GLN A 236 -6.24 -2.82 27.35
CA GLN A 236 -4.91 -2.47 26.83
C GLN A 236 -4.65 -3.13 25.47
N LEU A 237 -4.96 -4.42 25.34
CA LEU A 237 -4.76 -5.16 24.09
C LEU A 237 -5.58 -4.58 22.92
N LYS A 238 -6.82 -4.15 23.18
CA LYS A 238 -7.68 -3.45 22.21
C LYS A 238 -7.11 -2.09 21.81
N ARG A 239 -6.57 -1.31 22.75
CA ARG A 239 -5.93 -0.01 22.47
C ARG A 239 -4.77 -0.17 21.48
N TYR A 240 -3.92 -1.16 21.68
CA TYR A 240 -2.82 -1.48 20.77
C TYR A 240 -3.30 -1.98 19.39
N ALA A 241 -4.38 -2.77 19.35
CA ALA A 241 -5.00 -3.19 18.09
C ALA A 241 -5.53 -1.98 17.29
N ILE A 242 -6.24 -1.06 17.96
CA ILE A 242 -6.77 0.18 17.36
C ILE A 242 -5.64 1.03 16.83
N PHE A 243 -4.58 1.25 17.64
CA PHE A 243 -3.43 2.02 17.21
C PHE A 243 -2.77 1.41 15.96
N GLY A 244 -2.49 0.11 15.98
CA GLY A 244 -1.84 -0.57 14.86
C GLY A 244 -2.68 -0.55 13.58
N CYS A 245 -3.97 -0.90 13.67
CA CYS A 245 -4.86 -0.99 12.51
C CYS A 245 -5.25 0.37 11.94
N LEU A 246 -5.66 1.32 12.79
CA LEU A 246 -6.36 2.53 12.36
C LEU A 246 -5.46 3.76 12.31
N LEU A 247 -4.37 3.80 13.07
CA LEU A 247 -3.47 4.96 13.14
C LEU A 247 -2.14 4.68 12.46
N ALA A 248 -1.36 3.73 12.97
CA ALA A 248 -0.03 3.41 12.46
C ALA A 248 -0.09 2.89 11.01
N GLY A 249 -1.00 1.95 10.73
CA GLY A 249 -1.12 1.33 9.41
C GLY A 249 -1.35 2.30 8.25
N PRO A 250 -2.41 3.15 8.29
CA PRO A 250 -2.67 4.12 7.23
C PRO A 250 -1.57 5.16 7.11
N MET A 251 -1.03 5.64 8.23
CA MET A 251 0.03 6.64 8.23
C MET A 251 1.33 6.09 7.60
N LEU A 252 1.75 4.88 7.98
CA LEU A 252 2.93 4.22 7.41
C LEU A 252 2.72 3.87 5.93
N HIS A 253 1.53 3.40 5.55
CA HIS A 253 1.21 3.14 4.13
C HIS A 253 1.29 4.42 3.29
N GLY A 254 0.70 5.52 3.76
CA GLY A 254 0.76 6.82 3.09
C GLY A 254 2.19 7.34 2.98
N TRP A 255 2.97 7.24 4.07
CA TRP A 255 4.37 7.66 4.09
C TRP A 255 5.24 6.89 3.09
N TYR A 256 5.19 5.55 3.09
CA TYR A 256 6.00 4.76 2.17
C TYR A 256 5.59 4.99 0.71
N LYS A 257 4.30 5.18 0.43
CA LYS A 257 3.82 5.55 -0.91
C LYS A 257 4.38 6.91 -1.35
N TRP A 258 4.37 7.91 -0.46
CA TRP A 258 4.95 9.23 -0.73
C TRP A 258 6.47 9.14 -0.97
N LEU A 259 7.17 8.42 -0.09
CA LEU A 259 8.62 8.27 -0.12
C LEU A 259 9.10 7.54 -1.39
N ASP A 260 8.37 6.53 -1.86
CA ASP A 260 8.67 5.85 -3.13
C ASP A 260 8.33 6.70 -4.36
N THR A 261 7.41 7.65 -4.24
CA THR A 261 7.10 8.60 -5.31
C THR A 261 8.21 9.65 -5.47
N PHE A 262 8.73 10.18 -4.37
CA PHE A 262 9.78 11.21 -4.38
C PHE A 262 11.19 10.66 -4.60
N TYR A 263 11.49 9.49 -4.03
CA TYR A 263 12.81 8.88 -4.07
C TYR A 263 12.76 7.58 -4.89
N SER A 264 12.68 7.72 -6.21
CA SER A 264 12.72 6.58 -7.13
C SER A 264 14.16 6.18 -7.45
N GLY A 265 14.48 4.90 -7.26
CA GLY A 265 15.81 4.34 -7.58
C GLY A 265 16.42 3.49 -6.47
N LYS A 266 17.48 2.75 -6.82
CA LYS A 266 18.15 1.77 -5.94
C LYS A 266 19.55 2.21 -5.48
N SER A 267 19.97 3.43 -5.82
CA SER A 267 21.29 3.95 -5.42
C SER A 267 21.40 4.01 -3.89
N THR A 268 22.56 3.65 -3.35
CA THR A 268 22.87 3.74 -1.91
C THR A 268 22.59 5.13 -1.36
N LYS A 269 22.87 6.19 -2.14
CA LYS A 269 22.55 7.58 -1.77
C LYS A 269 21.06 7.81 -1.56
N ILE A 270 20.21 7.24 -2.43
CA ILE A 270 18.75 7.36 -2.34
C ILE A 270 18.24 6.60 -1.12
N VAL A 271 18.78 5.40 -0.91
CA VAL A 271 18.45 4.56 0.25
C VAL A 271 18.80 5.24 1.57
N LEU A 272 19.99 5.85 1.68
CA LEU A 272 20.38 6.61 2.87
C LEU A 272 19.43 7.80 3.09
N LYS A 273 19.08 8.56 2.04
CA LYS A 273 18.10 9.65 2.17
C LYS A 273 16.75 9.17 2.69
N LYS A 274 16.25 8.05 2.18
CA LYS A 274 15.02 7.40 2.67
C LYS A 274 15.12 7.06 4.16
N LEU A 275 16.23 6.46 4.57
CA LEU A 275 16.49 6.09 5.97
C LEU A 275 16.51 7.30 6.90
N PHE A 276 17.20 8.39 6.53
CA PHE A 276 17.21 9.61 7.32
C PHE A 276 15.84 10.29 7.37
N ALA A 277 15.08 10.26 6.27
CA ALA A 277 13.71 10.75 6.26
C ALA A 277 12.80 9.93 7.19
N ASP A 278 12.88 8.61 7.16
CA ASP A 278 12.14 7.73 8.08
C ASP A 278 12.49 8.05 9.54
N GLN A 279 13.78 8.18 9.86
CA GLN A 279 14.21 8.35 11.25
C GLN A 279 13.96 9.75 11.81
N PHE A 280 14.12 10.81 11.01
CA PHE A 280 14.09 12.18 11.53
C PHE A 280 12.86 12.98 11.10
N ILE A 281 12.11 12.52 10.09
CA ILE A 281 10.88 13.17 9.64
C ILE A 281 9.65 12.38 10.09
N LEU A 282 9.63 11.07 9.88
CA LEU A 282 8.46 10.23 10.21
C LEU A 282 8.42 9.78 11.67
N THR A 283 9.55 9.33 12.21
CA THR A 283 9.59 8.71 13.55
C THR A 283 9.14 9.67 14.67
N PRO A 284 9.55 10.96 14.70
CA PRO A 284 9.06 11.90 15.72
C PRO A 284 7.53 12.05 15.76
N PRO A 285 6.82 12.39 14.67
CA PRO A 285 5.36 12.49 14.71
C PRO A 285 4.68 11.14 14.97
N LEU A 286 5.25 10.02 14.51
CA LEU A 286 4.72 8.69 14.82
C LEU A 286 4.74 8.39 16.33
N LEU A 287 5.84 8.72 17.02
CA LEU A 287 5.95 8.54 18.46
C LEU A 287 5.01 9.46 19.25
N ILE A 288 4.88 10.71 18.81
CA ILE A 288 3.93 11.67 19.40
C ILE A 288 2.50 11.14 19.24
N LEU A 289 2.14 10.70 18.03
CA LEU A 289 0.84 10.09 17.74
C LEU A 289 0.60 8.86 18.62
N PHE A 290 1.60 8.00 18.80
CA PHE A 290 1.53 6.85 19.69
C PHE A 290 1.21 7.24 21.14
N PHE A 291 2.01 8.11 21.77
CA PHE A 291 1.79 8.46 23.16
C PHE A 291 0.46 9.21 23.38
N ILE A 292 0.11 10.16 22.51
CA ILE A 292 -1.13 10.93 22.63
C ILE A 292 -2.35 10.03 22.44
N SER A 293 -2.37 9.18 21.41
CA SER A 293 -3.50 8.28 21.16
C SER A 293 -3.69 7.27 22.29
N MET A 294 -2.59 6.75 22.86
CA MET A 294 -2.66 5.86 24.01
C MET A 294 -3.20 6.58 25.25
N SER A 295 -2.69 7.77 25.58
CA SER A 295 -3.20 8.58 26.70
C SER A 295 -4.68 8.94 26.54
N LEU A 296 -5.11 9.18 25.29
CA LEU A 296 -6.49 9.48 24.95
C LEU A 296 -7.42 8.28 25.18
N MET A 297 -7.01 7.09 24.73
CA MET A 297 -7.78 5.84 24.93
C MET A 297 -7.73 5.34 26.38
N GLU A 298 -6.69 5.71 27.13
CA GLU A 298 -6.58 5.50 28.58
C GLU A 298 -7.39 6.55 29.39
N VAL A 299 -7.95 7.56 28.73
CA VAL A 299 -8.74 8.64 29.34
C VAL A 299 -7.95 9.38 30.43
N LYS A 300 -6.67 9.66 30.15
CA LYS A 300 -5.81 10.46 31.04
C LYS A 300 -6.21 11.93 31.04
N SER A 301 -6.06 12.59 32.19
CA SER A 301 -6.34 14.03 32.35
C SER A 301 -5.37 14.91 31.54
N ASP A 302 -4.07 14.57 31.52
CA ASP A 302 -3.07 15.19 30.66
C ASP A 302 -2.59 14.22 29.58
N LEU A 303 -2.95 14.52 28.33
CA LEU A 303 -2.60 13.70 27.16
C LEU A 303 -1.13 13.85 26.75
N LEU A 304 -0.51 14.99 27.05
CA LEU A 304 0.84 15.35 26.61
C LEU A 304 1.92 15.03 27.64
N GLN A 305 1.57 14.95 28.93
CA GLN A 305 2.53 14.72 30.01
C GLN A 305 3.40 13.49 29.76
N GLU A 306 2.79 12.34 29.49
CA GLU A 306 3.53 11.10 29.26
C GLU A 306 4.41 11.19 27.99
N CYS A 307 3.89 11.82 26.94
CA CYS A 307 4.66 12.07 25.72
C CYS A 307 5.89 12.94 26.03
N LYS A 308 5.75 14.07 26.72
CA LYS A 308 6.86 14.99 27.03
C LYS A 308 7.97 14.29 27.80
N ILE A 309 7.61 13.45 28.77
CA ILE A 309 8.58 12.78 29.65
C ILE A 309 9.29 11.65 28.88
N LYS A 310 8.55 10.82 28.15
CA LYS A 310 9.10 9.61 27.53
C LYS A 310 9.65 9.81 26.12
N PHE A 311 9.29 10.90 25.44
CA PHE A 311 9.59 11.09 24.02
C PHE A 311 11.10 11.05 23.73
N VAL A 312 11.91 11.82 24.45
CA VAL A 312 13.35 11.94 24.17
C VAL A 312 14.04 10.60 24.32
N HIS A 313 13.80 9.91 25.43
CA HIS A 313 14.36 8.58 25.69
C HIS A 313 13.89 7.55 24.65
N THR A 314 12.60 7.57 24.30
CA THR A 314 12.03 6.65 23.29
C THR A 314 12.61 6.92 21.90
N PHE A 315 12.80 8.19 21.54
CA PHE A 315 13.38 8.58 20.27
C PHE A 315 14.86 8.20 20.17
N GLN A 316 15.64 8.43 21.23
CA GLN A 316 17.04 7.98 21.30
C GLN A 316 17.15 6.46 21.17
N THR A 317 16.28 5.72 21.86
CA THR A 317 16.21 4.25 21.74
C THR A 317 15.84 3.83 20.31
N SER A 318 14.92 4.56 19.66
CA SER A 318 14.56 4.35 18.26
C SER A 318 15.76 4.53 17.33
N CYS A 319 16.52 5.62 17.48
CA CYS A 319 17.72 5.86 16.68
C CYS A 319 18.77 4.77 16.90
N GLY A 320 19.02 4.40 18.16
CA GLY A 320 19.97 3.35 18.53
C GLY A 320 19.58 1.96 18.02
N TYR A 321 18.29 1.71 17.82
CA TYR A 321 17.79 0.44 17.29
C TYR A 321 17.71 0.44 15.76
N TRP A 322 17.04 1.42 15.16
CA TRP A 322 16.72 1.42 13.74
C TRP A 322 17.90 1.73 12.83
N LEU A 323 18.83 2.62 13.23
CA LEU A 323 19.99 2.95 12.40
C LEU A 323 20.90 1.71 12.18
N PRO A 324 21.28 0.94 13.21
CA PRO A 324 22.05 -0.30 13.00
C PRO A 324 21.25 -1.38 12.24
N VAL A 325 19.97 -1.57 12.57
CA VAL A 325 19.10 -2.54 11.88
C VAL A 325 19.05 -2.26 10.39
N GLN A 326 18.88 -1.00 10.00
CA GLN A 326 18.81 -0.61 8.60
C GLN A 326 20.19 -0.65 7.93
N PHE A 327 21.26 -0.34 8.65
CA PHE A 327 22.62 -0.52 8.14
C PHE A 327 22.88 -1.98 7.73
N VAL A 328 22.51 -2.94 8.60
CA VAL A 328 22.58 -4.38 8.30
C VAL A 328 21.67 -4.76 7.13
N ASN A 329 20.43 -4.24 7.10
CA ASN A 329 19.46 -4.47 6.03
C ASN A 329 20.04 -4.14 4.64
N PHE A 330 20.75 -3.03 4.53
CA PHE A 330 21.29 -2.57 3.25
C PHE A 330 22.66 -3.15 2.90
N LEU A 331 23.49 -3.45 3.92
CA LEU A 331 24.84 -3.98 3.70
C LEU A 331 24.85 -5.49 3.49
N LEU A 332 24.11 -6.25 4.31
CA LEU A 332 24.25 -7.70 4.39
C LEU A 332 23.04 -8.46 3.83
N ILE A 333 21.83 -7.90 3.93
CA ILE A 333 20.61 -8.64 3.56
C ILE A 333 20.35 -8.56 2.04
N PRO A 334 20.25 -9.72 1.34
CA PRO A 334 19.91 -9.74 -0.08
C PRO A 334 18.54 -9.10 -0.33
N PRO A 335 18.33 -8.39 -1.47
CA PRO A 335 17.09 -7.68 -1.76
C PRO A 335 15.81 -8.51 -1.56
N SER A 336 15.84 -9.79 -1.89
CA SER A 336 14.70 -10.71 -1.76
C SER A 336 14.28 -10.99 -0.31
N PHE A 337 15.19 -10.86 0.67
CA PHE A 337 14.93 -11.13 2.08
C PHE A 337 14.71 -9.87 2.94
N ARG A 338 14.96 -8.67 2.39
CA ARG A 338 14.88 -7.41 3.14
C ARG A 338 13.51 -7.17 3.78
N VAL A 339 12.44 -7.49 3.07
CA VAL A 339 11.06 -7.32 3.57
C VAL A 339 10.83 -8.17 4.81
N THR A 340 11.24 -9.43 4.78
CA THR A 340 11.12 -10.36 5.90
C THR A 340 11.97 -9.89 7.09
N TYR A 341 13.22 -9.52 6.84
CA TYR A 341 14.13 -9.01 7.87
C TYR A 341 13.57 -7.77 8.58
N VAL A 342 13.13 -6.76 7.82
CA VAL A 342 12.56 -5.52 8.38
C VAL A 342 11.28 -5.80 9.14
N SER A 343 10.47 -6.77 8.69
CA SER A 343 9.23 -7.17 9.38
C SER A 343 9.52 -7.80 10.76
N ILE A 344 10.54 -8.65 10.87
CA ILE A 344 11.00 -9.21 12.15
C ILE A 344 11.54 -8.10 13.05
N ALA A 345 12.38 -7.21 12.51
CA ALA A 345 12.92 -6.09 13.27
C ALA A 345 11.83 -5.12 13.75
N ALA A 346 10.80 -4.87 12.94
CA ALA A 346 9.64 -4.06 13.31
C ALA A 346 8.89 -4.70 14.47
N PHE A 347 8.69 -6.03 14.45
CA PHE A 347 8.05 -6.73 15.55
C PHE A 347 8.84 -6.61 16.87
N CYS A 348 10.17 -6.76 16.82
CA CYS A 348 11.04 -6.54 17.98
C CYS A 348 10.96 -5.08 18.48
N TRP A 349 10.97 -4.10 17.58
CA TRP A 349 10.80 -2.68 17.93
C TRP A 349 9.49 -2.43 18.66
N VAL A 350 8.39 -2.99 18.18
CA VAL A 350 7.08 -2.82 18.80
C VAL A 350 7.06 -3.41 20.22
N ASN A 351 7.76 -4.51 20.48
CA ASN A 351 7.95 -5.04 21.84
C ASN A 351 8.72 -4.07 22.74
N ILE A 352 9.82 -3.48 22.24
CA ILE A 352 10.58 -2.44 22.97
C ILE A 352 9.68 -1.25 23.28
N LEU A 353 8.90 -0.79 22.30
CA LEU A 353 7.99 0.35 22.46
C LEU A 353 6.88 0.06 23.49
N CYS A 354 6.29 -1.14 23.47
CA CYS A 354 5.30 -1.55 24.47
C CYS A 354 5.93 -1.58 25.88
N TYR A 355 7.18 -2.04 26.01
CA TYR A 355 7.91 -1.99 27.27
C TYR A 355 8.11 -0.55 27.75
N LEU A 356 8.65 0.33 26.90
CA LEU A 356 8.89 1.75 27.22
C LEU A 356 7.60 2.50 27.59
N LYS A 357 6.48 2.21 26.90
CA LYS A 357 5.18 2.78 27.25
C LYS A 357 4.72 2.38 28.64
N ASN A 358 5.01 1.16 29.08
CA ASN A 358 4.57 0.64 30.36
C ASN A 358 5.54 0.92 31.52
N LEU A 359 6.73 1.47 31.27
CA LEU A 359 7.63 1.90 32.33
C LEU A 359 6.98 3.03 33.17
N PRO A 360 7.07 2.97 34.51
CA PRO A 360 6.56 4.03 35.36
C PRO A 360 7.31 5.34 35.12
N VAL A 361 6.60 6.47 35.23
CA VAL A 361 7.15 7.81 34.96
C VAL A 361 8.28 8.17 35.92
N SER A 362 8.21 7.70 37.18
CA SER A 362 9.21 7.93 38.23
C SER A 362 10.60 7.39 37.89
N GLU A 363 10.68 6.25 37.20
CA GLU A 363 11.97 5.66 36.77
C GLU A 363 12.63 6.47 35.65
N HIS A 364 11.86 7.23 34.86
CA HIS A 364 12.41 8.11 33.83
C HIS A 364 12.96 9.41 34.41
N GLU A 365 12.29 9.99 35.41
CA GLU A 365 12.76 11.22 36.07
C GLU A 365 14.08 11.01 36.84
N GLN A 366 14.32 9.80 37.36
CA GLN A 366 15.60 9.45 38.01
C GLN A 366 16.78 9.36 37.04
N LYS A 367 16.53 8.99 35.77
CA LYS A 367 17.59 8.86 34.74
C LYS A 367 17.99 10.19 34.09
N VAL A 368 17.15 11.21 34.13
CA VAL A 368 17.43 12.55 33.52
C VAL A 368 18.23 13.46 34.47
N LYS A 369 18.37 13.09 35.76
CA LYS A 369 19.06 13.88 36.78
C LYS A 369 20.59 13.66 36.87
N TYR A 370 21.21 12.96 35.93
CA TYR A 370 22.66 12.71 35.91
C TYR A 370 23.33 13.23 34.65
#